data_AF-A0A7G8FXZ1-F1
#
_entry.id   AF-A0A7G8FXZ1-F1
#
_cell.length_a   1.000
_cell.length_b   1.000
_cell.length_c   1.000
_cell.angle_alpha   90.00
_cell.angle_beta   90.00
_cell.angle_gamma   90.00
#
_symmetry.space_group_name_H-M   'P 1'
#
loop_
_entity.id
_entity.type
_entity.pdbx_description
1 polymer ?
#
loop_
_entity_poly.entity_id
_entity_poly.type
_entity_poly.pdbx_seq_one_letter_code
_entity_poly.pdbx_strand_id
1 'polypeptide(L)'
;MGVGAWLEIDLLRQRREDYGQVRPQVVSTRSLLRRGALIGIALPAGLLLICGWLLVRNQWLAAEARSLLPAQQEYGDLEQRLQTTRTKLKQLDDQNQEIAKALADVRSSSAFLTELQRRIPTRLQLDSVVVEGKGLTLLGEGDPEGGFKMVNAFLLSLKNSSFLDSSSVILVDAVFDERKQSPRLRYQVKANFASDAAEASAGRLRQLGANGVALRVELMRRLGLLP
;
A
#
# COMPACT_ATOMS: atom_id res chain seq x y z
N MET A 1 -63.59 -52.56 -54.77
CA MET A 1 -63.80 -54.00 -54.52
C MET A 1 -63.95 -54.21 -53.03
N GLY A 2 -64.97 -54.95 -52.64
CA GLY A 2 -65.58 -54.90 -51.31
C GLY A 2 -64.70 -55.46 -50.20
N VAL A 3 -64.45 -54.64 -49.19
CA VAL A 3 -63.96 -55.07 -47.87
C VAL A 3 -64.79 -54.28 -46.86
N GLY A 4 -66.01 -54.74 -46.56
CA GLY A 4 -66.86 -54.03 -45.60
C GLY A 4 -68.33 -54.44 -45.52
N ALA A 5 -68.88 -55.17 -46.50
CA ALA A 5 -70.30 -55.56 -46.49
C ALA A 5 -70.67 -56.49 -45.29
N TRP A 6 -69.70 -57.19 -44.72
CA TRP A 6 -69.91 -58.06 -43.54
C TRP A 6 -70.05 -57.29 -42.22
N LEU A 7 -69.63 -56.01 -42.15
CA LEU A 7 -69.79 -55.19 -40.93
C LEU A 7 -71.22 -54.64 -40.75
N GLU A 8 -72.05 -54.66 -41.80
CA GLU A 8 -73.43 -54.18 -41.72
C GLU A 8 -74.42 -55.24 -41.22
N ILE A 9 -74.07 -56.53 -41.32
CA ILE A 9 -74.90 -57.64 -40.87
C ILE A 9 -74.73 -57.81 -39.35
N ASP A 10 -75.68 -57.26 -38.59
CA ASP A 10 -75.69 -57.31 -37.12
C ASP A 10 -76.26 -58.65 -36.62
N LEU A 11 -75.41 -59.69 -36.64
CA LEU A 11 -75.74 -61.05 -36.18
C LEU A 11 -76.09 -61.13 -34.69
N LEU A 12 -75.87 -60.06 -33.93
CA LEU A 12 -76.16 -59.96 -32.51
C LEU A 12 -77.37 -59.06 -32.20
N ARG A 13 -78.10 -58.61 -33.23
CA ARG A 13 -79.27 -57.72 -33.06
C ARG A 13 -80.32 -58.31 -32.12
N GLN A 14 -80.73 -59.56 -32.38
CA GLN A 14 -81.77 -60.24 -31.60
C GLN A 14 -81.36 -60.43 -30.13
N ARG A 15 -80.09 -60.77 -29.88
CA ARG A 15 -79.55 -60.90 -28.52
C ARG A 15 -79.45 -59.55 -27.80
N ARG A 16 -79.27 -58.43 -28.50
CA ARG A 16 -79.19 -57.11 -27.85
C ARG A 16 -80.56 -56.57 -27.51
N GLU A 17 -81.59 -56.88 -28.29
CA GLU A 17 -82.98 -56.52 -27.99
C GLU A 17 -83.47 -57.25 -26.72
N ASP A 18 -83.13 -58.53 -26.56
CA ASP A 18 -83.48 -59.32 -25.36
C ASP A 18 -82.82 -58.80 -24.07
N TYR A 19 -81.63 -58.21 -24.17
CA TYR A 19 -80.87 -57.68 -23.02
C TYR A 19 -80.86 -56.14 -22.94
N GLY A 20 -81.66 -55.44 -23.76
CA GLY A 20 -81.80 -53.98 -23.73
C GLY A 20 -80.52 -53.19 -24.06
N GLN A 21 -79.58 -53.76 -24.82
CA GLN A 21 -78.27 -53.15 -25.08
C GLN A 21 -78.28 -52.27 -26.35
N VAL A 22 -77.85 -51.02 -26.21
CA VAL A 22 -77.76 -50.07 -27.33
C VAL A 22 -76.59 -50.43 -28.25
N ARG A 23 -76.80 -50.30 -29.58
CA ARG A 23 -75.78 -50.56 -30.61
C ARG A 23 -74.53 -49.69 -30.37
N PRO A 24 -73.31 -50.26 -30.37
CA PRO A 24 -72.09 -49.45 -30.27
C PRO A 24 -71.97 -48.58 -31.54
N GLN A 25 -71.86 -47.27 -31.35
CA GLN A 25 -71.64 -46.36 -32.46
C GLN A 25 -70.24 -46.55 -33.00
N VAL A 26 -70.14 -46.92 -34.28
CA VAL A 26 -68.86 -47.10 -34.98
C VAL A 26 -68.31 -45.72 -35.32
N VAL A 27 -67.58 -45.11 -34.38
CA VAL A 27 -66.93 -43.81 -34.61
C VAL A 27 -65.80 -44.00 -35.62
N SER A 28 -65.76 -43.16 -36.65
CA SER A 28 -64.72 -43.25 -37.68
C SER A 28 -63.33 -43.09 -37.06
N THR A 29 -62.49 -44.13 -37.21
CA THR A 29 -61.11 -44.19 -36.68
C THR A 29 -60.25 -43.01 -37.13
N ARG A 30 -60.48 -42.49 -38.34
CA ARG A 30 -59.80 -41.30 -38.87
C ARG A 30 -60.06 -40.03 -38.06
N SER A 31 -61.29 -39.84 -37.55
CA SER A 31 -61.63 -38.65 -36.75
C SER A 31 -61.02 -38.72 -35.35
N LEU A 32 -60.98 -39.91 -34.75
CA LEU A 32 -60.37 -40.14 -33.45
C LEU A 32 -58.84 -40.01 -33.50
N LEU A 33 -58.20 -40.55 -34.55
CA LEU A 33 -56.77 -40.39 -34.81
C LEU A 33 -56.37 -38.92 -35.01
N ARG A 34 -57.16 -38.13 -35.75
CA ARG A 34 -56.88 -36.69 -35.95
C ARG A 34 -56.97 -35.89 -34.64
N ARG A 35 -57.96 -36.21 -33.79
CA ARG A 35 -58.11 -35.55 -32.47
C ARG A 35 -56.97 -35.94 -31.53
N GLY A 36 -56.59 -37.22 -31.50
CA GLY A 36 -55.44 -37.69 -30.74
C GLY A 36 -54.11 -37.08 -31.22
N ALA A 37 -53.91 -36.99 -32.53
CA ALA A 37 -52.73 -36.35 -33.12
C ALA A 37 -52.65 -34.85 -32.82
N LEU A 38 -53.78 -34.13 -32.86
CA LEU A 38 -53.84 -32.71 -32.47
C LEU A 38 -53.40 -32.50 -31.03
N ILE A 39 -53.92 -33.30 -30.10
CA ILE A 39 -53.57 -33.22 -28.67
C ILE A 39 -52.10 -33.63 -28.45
N GLY A 40 -51.66 -34.67 -29.15
CA GLY A 40 -50.28 -35.18 -29.07
C GLY A 40 -49.23 -34.22 -29.64
N ILE A 41 -49.59 -33.37 -30.61
CA ILE A 41 -48.69 -32.35 -31.17
C ILE A 41 -48.76 -31.04 -30.36
N ALA A 42 -49.92 -30.69 -29.82
CA ALA A 42 -50.11 -29.44 -29.08
C ALA A 42 -49.18 -29.32 -27.86
N LEU A 43 -49.00 -30.41 -27.11
CA LEU A 43 -48.12 -30.45 -25.94
C LEU A 43 -46.63 -30.19 -26.26
N PRO A 44 -45.98 -30.96 -27.16
CA PRO A 44 -44.58 -30.72 -27.53
C PRO A 44 -44.41 -29.40 -28.28
N ALA A 45 -45.37 -28.98 -29.11
CA ALA A 45 -45.31 -27.67 -29.78
C ALA A 45 -45.34 -26.50 -28.77
N GLY A 46 -46.18 -26.59 -27.75
CA GLY A 46 -46.22 -25.59 -26.67
C GLY A 46 -44.90 -25.52 -25.89
N LEU A 47 -44.31 -26.69 -25.57
CA LEU A 47 -43.03 -26.75 -24.89
C LEU A 47 -41.90 -26.11 -25.74
N LEU A 48 -41.88 -26.40 -27.05
CA LEU A 48 -40.92 -25.81 -27.99
C LEU A 48 -41.09 -24.29 -28.11
N LEU A 49 -42.32 -23.77 -28.12
CA LEU A 49 -42.58 -22.33 -28.13
C LEU A 49 -42.06 -21.65 -26.86
N ILE A 50 -42.28 -22.26 -25.69
CA ILE A 50 -41.78 -21.73 -24.41
C ILE A 50 -40.24 -21.72 -24.39
N CYS A 51 -39.61 -22.81 -24.83
CA CYS A 51 -38.16 -22.88 -24.95
C CYS A 51 -37.61 -21.83 -25.93
N GLY A 52 -38.23 -21.68 -27.11
CA GLY A 52 -37.86 -20.67 -28.09
C GLY A 52 -37.97 -19.25 -27.53
N TRP A 53 -39.07 -18.95 -26.84
CA TRP A 53 -39.29 -17.67 -26.18
C TRP A 53 -38.22 -17.37 -25.11
N LEU A 54 -37.87 -18.35 -24.27
CA LEU A 54 -36.84 -18.20 -23.24
C LEU A 54 -35.45 -17.95 -23.85
N LEU A 55 -35.11 -18.61 -24.96
CA LEU A 55 -33.84 -18.38 -25.65
C LEU A 55 -33.74 -16.97 -26.22
N VAL A 56 -34.81 -16.45 -26.84
CA VAL A 56 -34.84 -15.07 -27.36
C VAL A 56 -34.72 -14.07 -26.21
N ARG A 57 -35.46 -14.28 -25.13
CA ARG A 57 -35.41 -13.42 -23.94
C ARG A 57 -34.00 -13.39 -23.32
N ASN A 58 -33.35 -14.55 -23.19
CA ASN A 58 -31.99 -14.63 -22.65
C ASN A 58 -30.97 -13.91 -23.53
N GLN A 59 -31.11 -13.99 -24.86
CA GLN A 59 -30.23 -13.27 -25.78
C GLN A 59 -30.41 -11.75 -25.66
N TRP A 60 -31.64 -11.27 -25.50
CA TRP A 60 -31.92 -9.85 -25.25
C TRP A 60 -31.30 -9.37 -23.93
N LEU A 61 -31.50 -10.12 -22.83
CA LEU A 61 -30.91 -9.79 -21.53
C LEU A 61 -29.37 -9.81 -21.58
N ALA A 62 -28.78 -10.75 -22.31
CA ALA A 62 -27.34 -10.81 -22.50
C ALA A 62 -26.81 -9.63 -23.34
N ALA A 63 -27.58 -9.13 -24.31
CA ALA A 63 -27.22 -7.95 -25.08
C ALA A 63 -27.24 -6.68 -24.22
N GLU A 64 -28.24 -6.52 -23.34
CA GLU A 64 -28.33 -5.40 -22.40
C GLU A 64 -27.23 -5.47 -21.32
N ALA A 65 -26.87 -6.67 -20.86
CA ALA A 65 -25.74 -6.82 -19.96
C ALA A 65 -24.41 -6.42 -20.65
N ARG A 66 -24.27 -6.70 -21.96
CA ARG A 66 -23.09 -6.33 -22.76
C ARG A 66 -22.96 -4.84 -23.01
N SER A 67 -24.07 -4.08 -23.07
CA SER A 67 -24.01 -2.63 -23.21
C SER A 67 -23.52 -1.93 -21.93
N LEU A 68 -23.68 -2.57 -20.76
CA LEU A 68 -23.25 -2.04 -19.45
C LEU A 68 -21.81 -2.41 -19.07
N LEU A 69 -21.25 -3.47 -19.65
CA LEU A 69 -19.85 -3.90 -19.48
C LEU A 69 -18.79 -2.81 -19.75
N PRO A 70 -18.84 -2.01 -20.83
CA PRO A 70 -17.82 -1.00 -21.09
C PRO A 70 -17.79 0.10 -20.04
N ALA A 71 -18.96 0.53 -19.53
CA ALA A 71 -19.03 1.53 -18.47
C ALA A 71 -18.37 1.00 -17.18
N GLN A 72 -18.62 -0.25 -16.80
CA GLN A 72 -18.01 -0.86 -15.63
C GLN A 72 -16.47 -0.99 -15.75
N GLN A 73 -15.96 -1.24 -16.95
CA GLN A 73 -14.52 -1.27 -17.23
C GLN A 73 -13.89 0.11 -17.11
N GLU A 74 -14.52 1.16 -17.64
CA GLU A 74 -14.04 2.54 -17.51
C GLU A 74 -13.94 2.98 -16.03
N TYR A 75 -14.93 2.64 -15.21
CA TYR A 75 -14.87 2.91 -13.76
C TYR A 75 -13.72 2.16 -13.09
N GLY A 76 -13.51 0.88 -13.42
CA GLY A 76 -12.40 0.08 -12.87
C GLY A 76 -11.02 0.64 -13.22
N ASP A 77 -10.83 1.06 -14.47
CA ASP A 77 -9.59 1.68 -14.94
C ASP A 77 -9.33 3.01 -14.25
N LEU A 78 -10.38 3.83 -14.05
CA LEU A 78 -10.26 5.13 -13.39
C LEU A 78 -9.92 4.97 -11.91
N GLU A 79 -10.52 3.99 -11.24
CA GLU A 79 -10.24 3.65 -9.84
C GLU A 79 -8.80 3.14 -9.66
N GLN A 80 -8.32 2.27 -10.55
CA GLN A 80 -6.91 1.86 -10.58
C GLN A 80 -5.95 3.03 -10.80
N ARG A 81 -6.27 3.94 -11.74
CA ARG A 81 -5.47 5.16 -11.97
C ARG A 81 -5.43 6.03 -10.71
N LEU A 82 -6.56 6.24 -10.04
CA LEU A 82 -6.61 7.00 -8.78
C LEU A 82 -5.77 6.35 -7.68
N GLN A 83 -5.85 5.03 -7.52
CA GLN A 83 -5.04 4.31 -6.54
C GLN A 83 -3.54 4.42 -6.86
N THR A 84 -3.15 4.22 -8.11
CA THR A 84 -1.73 4.33 -8.53
C THR A 84 -1.18 5.75 -8.41
N THR A 85 -2.00 6.78 -8.67
CA THR A 85 -1.59 8.17 -8.44
C THR A 85 -1.43 8.46 -6.95
N ARG A 86 -2.34 7.98 -6.09
CA ARG A 86 -2.23 8.14 -4.63
C ARG A 86 -0.99 7.46 -4.07
N THR A 87 -0.67 6.26 -4.52
CA THR A 87 0.55 5.56 -4.07
C THR A 87 1.81 6.30 -4.52
N LYS A 88 1.85 6.78 -5.77
CA LYS A 88 2.96 7.62 -6.26
C LYS A 88 3.10 8.91 -5.46
N LEU A 89 2.00 9.59 -5.12
CA LEU A 89 2.05 10.81 -4.31
C LEU A 89 2.61 10.56 -2.91
N LYS A 90 2.17 9.48 -2.25
CA LYS A 90 2.73 9.08 -0.95
C LYS A 90 4.22 8.76 -1.05
N GLN A 91 4.61 7.99 -2.06
CA GLN A 91 6.01 7.65 -2.29
C GLN A 91 6.88 8.89 -2.53
N LEU A 92 6.37 9.88 -3.28
CA LEU A 92 7.06 11.16 -3.48
C LEU A 92 7.17 11.98 -2.19
N ASP A 93 6.14 11.96 -1.34
CA ASP A 93 6.17 12.63 -0.04
C ASP A 93 7.20 11.99 0.90
N ASP A 94 7.18 10.66 1.01
CA ASP A 94 8.16 9.90 1.81
C ASP A 94 9.60 10.17 1.33
N GLN A 95 9.82 10.15 0.01
CA GLN A 95 11.12 10.49 -0.58
C GLN A 95 11.55 11.94 -0.28
N ASN A 96 10.62 12.90 -0.37
CA ASN A 96 10.92 14.29 -0.05
C ASN A 96 11.29 14.47 1.43
N GLN A 97 10.61 13.77 2.34
CA GLN A 97 10.94 13.77 3.76
C GLN A 97 12.30 13.12 4.03
N GLU A 98 12.63 12.02 3.37
CA GLU A 98 13.95 11.37 3.48
C GLU A 98 15.07 12.28 2.96
N ILE A 99 14.89 12.90 1.80
CA ILE A 99 15.86 13.86 1.23
C ILE A 99 16.02 15.06 2.17
N ALA A 100 14.92 15.60 2.71
CA ALA A 100 14.97 16.70 3.67
C ALA A 100 15.75 16.30 4.95
N LYS A 101 15.51 15.11 5.49
CA LYS A 101 16.26 14.56 6.64
C LYS A 101 17.74 14.38 6.32
N ALA A 102 18.09 13.77 5.18
CA ALA A 102 19.48 13.57 4.79
C ALA A 102 20.23 14.90 4.57
N LEU A 103 19.56 15.89 3.95
CA LEU A 103 20.13 17.23 3.77
C LEU A 103 20.30 17.99 5.09
N ALA A 104 19.37 17.82 6.03
CA ALA A 104 19.49 18.37 7.38
C ALA A 104 20.69 17.74 8.13
N ASP A 105 20.84 16.41 8.03
CA ASP A 105 21.89 15.66 8.73
C ASP A 105 23.30 16.02 8.22
N VAL A 106 23.53 15.96 6.89
CA VAL A 106 24.85 16.24 6.28
C VAL A 106 25.30 17.69 6.50
N ARG A 107 24.36 18.65 6.57
CA ARG A 107 24.70 20.08 6.71
C ARG A 107 24.68 20.56 8.15
N SER A 108 23.92 19.91 9.03
CA SER A 108 24.07 20.00 10.49
C SER A 108 25.51 19.73 10.90
N SER A 109 26.20 18.79 10.23
CA SER A 109 27.64 18.54 10.44
C SER A 109 28.52 19.78 10.28
N SER A 110 28.23 20.70 9.34
CA SER A 110 29.04 21.92 9.17
C SER A 110 28.83 22.95 10.29
N ALA A 111 27.58 23.11 10.73
CA ALA A 111 27.24 23.96 11.87
C ALA A 111 27.76 23.35 13.18
N PHE A 112 27.66 22.03 13.32
CA PHE A 112 28.22 21.25 14.42
C PHE A 112 29.75 21.38 14.49
N LEU A 113 30.47 21.24 13.38
CA LEU A 113 31.93 21.43 13.37
C LEU A 113 32.34 22.85 13.78
N THR A 114 31.55 23.86 13.40
CA THR A 114 31.77 25.25 13.84
C THR A 114 31.49 25.41 15.33
N GLU A 115 30.45 24.76 15.86
CA GLU A 115 30.17 24.74 17.29
C GLU A 115 31.27 24.00 18.08
N LEU A 116 31.72 22.86 17.56
CA LEU A 116 32.77 22.05 18.13
C LEU A 116 34.08 22.84 18.19
N GLN A 117 34.45 23.53 17.11
CA GLN A 117 35.62 24.42 17.08
C GLN A 117 35.57 25.50 18.16
N ARG A 118 34.39 26.08 18.44
CA ARG A 118 34.23 27.10 19.50
C ARG A 118 34.28 26.52 20.91
N ARG A 119 34.02 25.22 21.07
CA ARG A 119 33.93 24.54 22.38
C ARG A 119 35.16 23.71 22.74
N ILE A 120 36.06 23.43 21.79
CA ILE A 120 37.32 22.75 22.08
C ILE A 120 38.20 23.66 22.97
N PRO A 121 38.60 23.21 24.17
CA PRO A 121 39.53 23.94 25.02
C PRO A 121 40.90 24.06 24.35
N THR A 122 41.62 25.16 24.57
CA THR A 122 42.92 25.46 23.94
C THR A 122 44.01 24.40 24.15
N ARG A 123 43.85 23.51 25.15
CA ARG A 123 44.81 22.45 25.52
C ARG A 123 44.41 21.05 25.03
N LEU A 124 43.30 20.94 24.31
CA LEU A 124 42.86 19.71 23.65
C LEU A 124 42.95 19.90 22.14
N GLN A 125 43.55 18.94 21.47
CA GLN A 125 43.57 18.80 20.02
C GLN A 125 42.59 17.69 19.65
N LEU A 126 42.01 17.84 18.47
CA LEU A 126 41.06 16.89 17.94
C LEU A 126 41.62 16.35 16.62
N ASP A 127 41.87 15.05 16.59
CA ASP A 127 42.58 14.39 15.50
C ASP A 127 41.62 13.88 14.44
N SER A 128 40.47 13.34 14.86
CA SER A 128 39.44 12.92 13.93
C SER A 128 38.03 13.01 14.50
N VAL A 129 37.10 13.34 13.60
CA VAL A 129 35.66 13.27 13.80
C VAL A 129 35.12 12.27 12.81
N VAL A 130 34.46 11.22 13.29
CA VAL A 130 33.79 10.23 12.45
C VAL A 130 32.29 10.28 12.74
N VAL A 131 31.49 10.47 11.69
CA VAL A 131 30.03 10.46 11.75
C VAL A 131 29.51 9.24 11.00
N GLU A 132 28.79 8.36 11.72
CA GLU A 132 28.20 7.13 11.19
C GLU A 132 26.70 7.15 11.48
N GLY A 133 25.91 7.66 10.53
CA GLY A 133 24.48 7.88 10.69
C GLY A 133 24.21 8.77 11.90
N LYS A 134 23.55 8.23 12.94
CA LYS A 134 23.25 8.95 14.18
C LYS A 134 24.42 9.00 15.17
N GLY A 135 25.46 8.20 14.96
CA GLY A 135 26.61 8.07 15.86
C GLY A 135 27.74 9.05 15.51
N LEU A 136 28.35 9.60 16.55
CA LEU A 136 29.51 10.47 16.49
C LEU A 136 30.64 9.86 17.31
N THR A 137 31.82 9.70 16.70
CA THR A 137 33.05 9.34 17.41
C THR A 137 34.07 10.47 17.27
N LEU A 138 34.58 10.94 18.39
CA LEU A 138 35.61 11.97 18.49
C LEU A 138 36.89 11.34 19.04
N LEU A 139 37.99 11.55 18.34
CA LEU A 139 39.32 11.12 18.75
C LEU A 139 40.23 12.35 18.83
N GLY A 140 41.03 12.44 19.89
CA GLY A 140 41.98 13.53 20.02
C GLY A 140 43.06 13.29 21.04
N GLU A 141 43.95 14.27 21.11
CA GLU A 141 45.10 14.31 22.00
C GLU A 141 45.06 15.55 22.89
N GLY A 142 45.55 15.44 24.11
CA GLY A 142 45.58 16.50 25.10
C GLY A 142 46.93 16.62 25.78
N ASP A 143 47.16 17.80 26.35
CA ASP A 143 48.34 18.08 27.15
C ASP A 143 48.40 17.16 28.40
N PRO A 144 49.57 16.57 28.75
CA PRO A 144 49.80 15.86 30.01
C PRO A 144 49.29 16.62 31.25
N GLU A 145 49.51 17.92 31.32
CA GLU A 145 49.20 18.68 32.54
C GLU A 145 47.70 19.02 32.66
N GLY A 146 46.99 18.19 33.43
CA GLY A 146 45.57 18.38 33.70
C GLY A 146 44.64 17.92 32.57
N GLY A 147 45.16 17.13 31.62
CA GLY A 147 44.41 16.61 30.47
C GLY A 147 43.10 15.92 30.85
N PHE A 148 43.08 15.07 31.88
CA PHE A 148 41.86 14.37 32.32
C PHE A 148 40.76 15.34 32.81
N LYS A 149 41.14 16.41 33.52
CA LYS A 149 40.18 17.45 33.95
C LYS A 149 39.61 18.19 32.75
N MET A 150 40.43 18.44 31.73
CA MET A 150 39.99 19.09 30.49
C MET A 150 39.11 18.17 29.64
N VAL A 151 39.42 16.88 29.55
CA VAL A 151 38.55 15.89 28.90
C VAL A 151 37.20 15.83 29.59
N ASN A 152 37.16 15.85 30.92
CA ASN A 152 35.90 15.91 31.66
C ASN A 152 35.12 17.21 31.41
N ALA A 153 35.79 18.36 31.43
CA ALA A 153 35.16 19.65 31.10
C ALA A 153 34.61 19.67 29.66
N PHE A 154 35.35 19.07 28.73
CA PHE A 154 34.92 18.89 27.35
C PHE A 154 33.68 17.99 27.24
N LEU A 155 33.65 16.85 27.94
CA LEU A 155 32.46 15.98 28.02
C LEU A 155 31.24 16.72 28.56
N LEU A 156 31.40 17.52 29.62
CA LEU A 156 30.32 18.33 30.18
C LEU A 156 29.83 19.40 29.20
N SER A 157 30.74 20.03 28.45
CA SER A 157 30.39 20.97 27.37
C SER A 157 29.61 20.29 26.25
N LEU A 158 29.99 19.08 25.86
CA LEU A 158 29.30 18.27 24.85
C LEU A 158 27.90 17.83 25.33
N LYS A 159 27.76 17.42 26.59
CA LYS A 159 26.47 17.10 27.20
C LYS A 159 25.51 18.28 27.23
N ASN A 160 26.04 19.51 27.22
CA ASN A 160 25.27 20.74 27.19
C ASN A 160 25.10 21.32 25.77
N SER A 161 25.46 20.55 24.72
CA SER A 161 25.18 20.94 23.34
C SER A 161 23.73 20.59 22.97
N SER A 162 23.09 21.45 22.19
CA SER A 162 21.75 21.20 21.63
C SER A 162 21.77 20.30 20.39
N PHE A 163 22.96 19.95 19.88
CA PHE A 163 23.10 19.06 18.73
C PHE A 163 23.24 17.59 19.12
N LEU A 164 23.62 17.31 20.36
CA LEU A 164 23.91 15.97 20.88
C LEU A 164 22.89 15.57 21.94
N ASP A 165 22.55 14.29 21.99
CA ASP A 165 21.79 13.75 23.10
C ASP A 165 22.69 13.64 24.34
N SER A 166 22.41 14.47 25.36
CA SER A 166 23.16 14.53 26.62
C SER A 166 23.35 13.16 27.31
N SER A 167 22.40 12.25 27.15
CA SER A 167 22.45 10.90 27.74
C SER A 167 23.39 9.95 26.99
N SER A 168 23.64 10.22 25.71
CA SER A 168 24.45 9.39 24.83
C SER A 168 25.96 9.69 24.88
N VAL A 169 26.35 10.82 25.48
CA VAL A 169 27.76 11.26 25.53
C VAL A 169 28.54 10.45 26.56
N ILE A 170 29.44 9.59 26.07
CA ILE A 170 30.27 8.69 26.88
C ILE A 170 31.75 8.80 26.51
N LEU A 171 32.61 8.70 27.53
CA LEU A 171 34.04 8.51 27.35
C LEU A 171 34.31 7.02 27.17
N VAL A 172 34.87 6.63 26.03
CA VAL A 172 35.21 5.23 25.74
C VAL A 172 36.57 4.90 26.31
N ASP A 173 37.54 5.78 26.07
CA ASP A 173 38.91 5.56 26.49
C ASP A 173 39.63 6.90 26.75
N ALA A 174 40.57 6.89 27.69
CA ALA A 174 41.45 8.01 28.00
C ALA A 174 42.77 7.48 28.56
N VAL A 175 43.80 7.41 27.72
CA VAL A 175 45.09 6.80 28.05
C VAL A 175 46.20 7.82 27.97
N PHE A 176 47.02 7.86 29.02
CA PHE A 176 48.24 8.65 29.04
C PHE A 176 49.39 7.82 28.45
N ASP A 177 49.96 8.26 27.32
CA ASP A 177 51.04 7.55 26.63
C ASP A 177 52.40 8.17 27.00
N GLU A 178 53.03 7.60 28.03
CA GLU A 178 54.35 8.03 28.53
C GLU A 178 55.52 7.54 27.66
N ARG A 179 55.28 6.61 26.72
CA ARG A 179 56.36 5.92 25.99
C ARG A 179 56.87 6.71 24.78
N LYS A 180 56.23 7.82 24.43
CA LYS A 180 56.63 8.70 23.32
C LYS A 180 57.55 9.82 23.81
N GLN A 181 58.41 10.30 22.90
CA GLN A 181 59.30 11.46 23.11
C GLN A 181 58.56 12.76 23.50
N SER A 182 57.24 12.79 23.35
CA SER A 182 56.36 13.82 23.90
C SER A 182 55.13 13.12 24.51
N PRO A 183 54.99 13.08 25.84
CA PRO A 183 53.86 12.43 26.48
C PRO A 183 52.56 13.16 26.13
N ARG A 184 51.52 12.41 25.77
CA ARG A 184 50.21 12.95 25.39
C ARG A 184 49.08 12.12 25.96
N LEU A 185 47.99 12.78 26.32
CA LEU A 185 46.75 12.13 26.72
C LEU A 185 45.91 11.85 25.47
N ARG A 186 45.71 10.60 25.10
CA ARG A 186 44.78 10.21 24.03
C ARG A 186 43.40 9.96 24.61
N TYR A 187 42.37 10.49 23.98
CA TYR A 187 40.99 10.27 24.40
C TYR A 187 40.06 9.90 23.24
N GLN A 188 39.03 9.12 23.56
CA GLN A 188 37.97 8.74 22.64
C GLN A 188 36.61 8.99 23.29
N VAL A 189 35.77 9.78 22.62
CA VAL A 189 34.40 10.08 23.04
C VAL A 189 33.42 9.57 21.99
N LYS A 190 32.33 8.96 22.45
CA LYS A 190 31.19 8.61 21.59
C LYS A 190 29.94 9.35 22.04
N ALA A 191 29.13 9.77 21.09
CA ALA A 191 27.86 10.44 21.31
C ALA A 191 26.90 10.15 20.15
N ASN A 192 25.62 10.45 20.32
CA ASN A 192 24.62 10.43 19.26
C ASN A 192 24.06 11.83 19.02
N PHE A 193 23.71 12.13 17.78
CA PHE A 193 22.97 13.35 17.44
C PHE A 193 21.54 13.28 18.00
N ALA A 194 21.06 14.41 18.51
CA ALA A 194 19.68 14.52 18.98
C ALA A 194 18.71 14.43 17.78
N SER A 195 17.57 13.76 17.96
CA SER A 195 16.57 13.60 16.89
C SER A 195 15.94 14.91 16.41
N ASP A 196 15.97 15.93 17.27
CA ASP A 196 15.49 17.30 17.05
C ASP A 196 16.64 18.29 16.80
N ALA A 197 17.87 17.83 16.57
CA ALA A 197 19.05 18.70 16.44
C ALA A 197 18.87 19.80 15.38
N ALA A 198 18.17 19.53 14.28
CA ALA A 198 17.88 20.51 13.23
C ALA A 198 16.92 21.62 13.68
N GLU A 199 15.96 21.29 14.56
CA GLU A 199 14.97 22.23 15.10
C GLU A 199 15.55 23.03 16.27
N ALA A 200 16.20 22.33 17.21
CA ALA A 200 16.83 22.92 18.39
C ALA A 200 17.95 23.91 18.02
N SER A 201 18.63 23.69 16.90
CA SER A 201 19.69 24.57 16.42
C SER A 201 19.22 25.68 15.47
N ALA A 202 17.98 25.64 14.96
CA ALA A 202 17.49 26.51 13.88
C ALA A 202 17.73 28.01 14.13
N GLY A 203 17.50 28.49 15.36
CA GLY A 203 17.75 29.88 15.76
C GLY A 203 19.23 30.26 15.88
N ARG A 204 20.11 29.29 16.20
CA ARG A 204 21.56 29.50 16.35
C ARG A 204 22.33 29.28 15.06
N LEU A 205 21.76 28.61 14.05
CA LEU A 205 22.40 28.39 12.75
C LEU A 205 22.89 29.69 12.11
N ARG A 206 22.12 30.79 12.20
CA ARG A 206 22.57 32.12 11.70
C ARG A 206 23.78 32.65 12.46
N GLN A 207 23.81 32.49 13.79
CA GLN A 207 24.91 32.93 14.66
C GLN A 207 26.17 32.07 14.50
N LEU A 208 26.00 30.83 14.05
CA LEU A 208 27.08 29.90 13.70
C LEU A 208 27.58 30.10 12.25
N GLY A 209 27.10 31.12 11.53
CA GLY A 209 27.52 31.40 10.14
C GLY A 209 26.84 30.51 9.09
N ALA A 210 25.95 29.61 9.50
CA ALA A 210 25.20 28.69 8.64
C ALA A 210 23.92 29.35 8.07
N ASN A 211 24.04 30.56 7.50
CA ASN A 211 22.91 31.37 7.01
C ASN A 211 22.05 30.65 5.97
N GLY A 212 22.68 29.92 5.05
CA GLY A 212 21.97 29.13 4.02
C GLY A 212 21.24 27.89 4.56
N VAL A 213 21.55 27.45 5.78
CA VAL A 213 20.84 26.35 6.47
C VAL A 213 19.62 26.89 7.18
N ALA A 214 19.78 28.00 7.92
CA ALA A 214 18.68 28.67 8.60
C ALA A 214 17.55 29.04 7.63
N LEU A 215 17.89 29.56 6.43
CA LEU A 215 16.89 29.91 5.42
C LEU A 215 16.12 28.69 4.90
N ARG A 216 16.79 27.54 4.73
CA ARG A 216 16.17 26.31 4.22
C ARG A 216 15.35 25.59 5.27
N VAL A 217 15.79 25.55 6.53
CA VAL A 217 14.99 25.02 7.65
C VAL A 217 13.73 25.85 7.83
N GLU A 218 13.83 27.17 7.73
CA GLU A 218 12.66 28.07 7.75
C GLU A 218 11.71 27.78 6.56
N LEU A 219 12.27 27.52 5.37
CA LEU A 219 11.50 27.18 4.18
C LEU A 219 10.82 25.80 4.31
N MET A 220 11.52 24.79 4.83
CA MET A 220 10.97 23.46 5.11
C MET A 220 9.85 23.51 6.14
N ARG A 221 9.98 24.36 7.18
CA ARG A 221 8.94 24.60 8.17
C ARG A 221 7.71 25.26 7.57
N ARG A 222 7.90 26.27 6.71
CA ARG A 222 6.79 26.91 5.96
C ARG A 222 6.08 25.93 5.02
N LEU A 223 6.78 24.92 4.50
CA LEU A 223 6.24 23.88 3.64
C LEU A 223 5.62 22.69 4.41
N GLY A 224 5.69 22.67 5.75
CA GLY A 224 5.15 21.59 6.58
C GLY A 224 5.93 20.27 6.52
N LEU A 225 7.16 20.27 6.01
CA LEU A 225 8.03 19.09 5.90
C LEU A 225 8.79 18.78 7.20
N LEU A 226 8.80 19.74 8.13
CA LEU A 226 9.30 19.64 9.50
C LEU A 226 8.26 20.28 10.43
N PRO A 227 8.04 19.76 11.65
CA PRO A 227 7.18 20.40 12.66
C PRO A 227 7.64 21.82 13.04
#